data_AF-A0A2D6BSU0-F1
#
_entry.id   AF-A0A2D6BSU0-F1
#
_cell.length_a   1.000
_cell.length_b   1.000
_cell.length_c   1.000
_cell.angle_alpha   90.00
_cell.angle_beta   90.00
_cell.angle_gamma   90.00
#
_symmetry.space_group_name_H-M   'P 1'
#
loop_
_entity.id
_entity.type
_entity.pdbx_description
1 polymer ?
#
loop_
_entity_poly.entity_id
_entity_poly.type
_entity_poly.pdbx_seq_one_letter_code
_entity_poly.pdbx_strand_id
1 'polypeptide(L)'
;MGDDKASSLRPVLGFFLALALASLGLFLGILWLEGASDLFLHPGEWLARLRPEVAEGTLSNAAEVVAGVLAIAITVVAIVVELAANRYTHRITQLFVREPVNIGVMTLFVITTIQCLWVGSTFGGQLPGPGRFSYAGLVIAMGMVTLCLLVLLPYFAFVFHFLSPLNVIAHIADAGLAAVVKATRGRTTARRADVIEAVDELEDVARGAMTHGDRGIGMAAVDALGSLLRRYAEHRDQLPEGWFRIDGAVARDPDFVSLAASSAVEIEEHRSWLEYKVLRQLHGLYLRALGASRDNCDRIALEVFRIGQRALGAGDRGGVENAIRAFNSFLRGAINAGDLRSAYFVLDQYRSLTEVALERGSVDRVSEIADHLIEYGRFGQERGQHFLVEVVAYDLVQLIRLAVEREPEQVGSLLDRLLSVDEVAGSSGRGKLRGVRRAQAQLGVFMLSRGETAHVATIQKDMRGESEELLAGIHRELALEERDQYWEFTDRGVNFGFVPPEQRAHLDPFFSGVIRS
;
A
#
# COMPACT_ATOMS: atom_id res chain seq x y z
N MET A 1 -8.97 -4.45 -12.34
CA MET A 1 -7.62 -4.16 -12.88
C MET A 1 -6.93 -5.43 -13.40
N GLY A 2 -7.66 -6.23 -14.20
CA GLY A 2 -7.19 -7.52 -14.74
C GLY A 2 -6.96 -7.51 -16.26
N ASP A 3 -7.60 -6.60 -17.00
CA ASP A 3 -7.52 -6.57 -18.47
C ASP A 3 -6.27 -5.89 -19.04
N ASP A 4 -5.63 -5.00 -18.27
CA ASP A 4 -4.42 -4.31 -18.74
C ASP A 4 -3.13 -5.14 -18.59
N LYS A 5 -3.22 -6.32 -17.97
CA LYS A 5 -2.07 -7.21 -17.71
C LYS A 5 -1.74 -8.15 -18.88
N ALA A 6 -2.74 -8.48 -19.69
CA ALA A 6 -2.54 -9.33 -20.88
C ALA A 6 -2.07 -8.52 -22.10
N SER A 7 -2.20 -7.19 -22.08
CA SER A 7 -1.91 -6.31 -23.23
C SER A 7 -0.41 -6.09 -23.45
N SER A 8 0.42 -6.04 -22.39
CA SER A 8 1.86 -5.73 -22.49
C SER A 8 2.73 -6.94 -22.87
N LEU A 9 2.31 -8.17 -22.55
CA LEU A 9 3.00 -9.42 -22.92
C LEU A 9 2.67 -9.89 -24.34
N ARG A 10 1.49 -9.54 -24.87
CA ARG A 10 1.06 -9.87 -26.23
C ARG A 10 1.99 -9.37 -27.35
N PRO A 11 2.47 -8.11 -27.36
CA PRO A 11 3.38 -7.64 -28.42
C PRO A 11 4.74 -8.34 -28.36
N VAL A 12 5.24 -8.63 -27.16
CA VAL A 12 6.50 -9.34 -26.95
C VAL A 12 6.39 -10.80 -27.40
N LEU A 13 5.31 -11.49 -27.02
CA LEU A 13 5.02 -12.85 -27.47
C LEU A 13 4.80 -12.90 -29.00
N GLY A 14 4.12 -11.91 -29.57
CA GLY A 14 3.91 -11.78 -31.01
C GLY A 14 5.21 -11.55 -31.78
N PHE A 15 6.12 -10.72 -31.26
CA PHE A 15 7.45 -10.51 -31.83
C PHE A 15 8.28 -11.81 -31.83
N PHE A 16 8.26 -12.58 -30.74
CA PHE A 16 8.99 -13.85 -30.68
C PHE A 16 8.36 -14.95 -31.53
N LEU A 17 7.03 -15.00 -31.62
CA LEU A 17 6.35 -15.88 -32.57
C LEU A 17 6.73 -15.51 -34.01
N ALA A 18 6.83 -14.22 -34.34
CA ALA A 18 7.29 -13.77 -35.64
C ALA A 18 8.76 -14.15 -35.90
N LEU A 19 9.63 -14.07 -34.89
CA LEU A 19 11.03 -14.51 -35.00
C LEU A 19 11.14 -16.03 -35.19
N ALA A 20 10.30 -16.81 -34.49
CA ALA A 20 10.20 -18.25 -34.65
C ALA A 20 9.73 -18.63 -36.07
N LEU A 21 8.67 -17.96 -36.55
CA LEU A 21 8.15 -18.14 -37.90
C LEU A 21 9.16 -17.69 -38.96
N ALA A 22 9.92 -16.64 -38.71
CA ALA A 22 11.00 -16.18 -39.58
C ALA A 22 12.16 -17.18 -39.61
N SER A 23 12.55 -17.74 -38.47
CA SER A 23 13.58 -18.79 -38.38
C SER A 23 13.12 -20.08 -39.09
N LEU A 24 11.87 -20.50 -38.87
CA LEU A 24 11.27 -21.62 -39.57
C LEU A 24 11.18 -21.35 -41.08
N GLY A 25 10.77 -20.14 -41.47
CA GLY A 25 10.70 -19.72 -42.87
C GLY A 25 12.07 -19.67 -43.55
N LEU A 26 13.10 -19.20 -42.84
CA LEU A 26 14.50 -19.24 -43.29
C LEU A 26 14.97 -20.68 -43.47
N PHE A 27 14.70 -21.56 -42.52
CA PHE A 27 15.05 -22.97 -42.60
C PHE A 27 14.36 -23.66 -43.79
N LEU A 28 13.05 -23.47 -43.95
CA LEU A 28 12.28 -23.98 -45.09
C LEU A 28 12.75 -23.38 -46.42
N GLY A 29 13.13 -22.11 -46.44
CA GLY A 29 13.68 -21.42 -47.61
C GLY A 29 15.05 -21.96 -48.02
N ILE A 30 15.93 -22.24 -47.06
CA ILE A 30 17.23 -22.88 -47.29
C ILE A 30 17.02 -24.29 -47.85
N LEU A 31 16.11 -25.08 -47.27
CA LEU A 31 15.78 -26.41 -47.75
C LEU A 31 15.20 -26.40 -49.18
N TRP A 32 14.36 -25.41 -49.48
CA TRP A 32 13.83 -25.22 -50.83
C TRP A 32 14.94 -24.86 -51.83
N LEU A 33 15.86 -23.97 -51.46
CA LEU A 33 17.03 -23.57 -52.26
C LEU A 33 17.99 -24.74 -52.53
N GLU A 34 18.17 -25.65 -51.57
CA GLU A 34 18.99 -26.85 -51.72
C GLU A 34 18.32 -27.97 -52.54
N GLY A 35 17.14 -27.73 -53.09
CA GLY A 35 16.45 -28.70 -53.96
C GLY A 35 15.74 -29.82 -53.19
N ALA A 36 15.44 -29.62 -51.90
CA ALA A 36 14.65 -30.56 -51.10
C ALA A 36 13.14 -30.47 -51.41
N SER A 37 12.74 -30.36 -52.68
CA SER A 37 11.33 -30.37 -53.09
C SER A 37 10.62 -31.68 -52.71
N ASP A 38 11.37 -32.78 -52.61
CA ASP A 38 10.92 -34.08 -52.09
C ASP A 38 10.44 -34.01 -50.62
N LEU A 39 10.92 -33.05 -49.81
CA LEU A 39 10.51 -32.89 -48.40
C LEU A 39 9.02 -32.55 -48.26
N PHE A 40 8.50 -31.74 -49.18
CA PHE A 40 7.10 -31.28 -49.16
C PHE A 40 6.12 -32.33 -49.71
N LEU A 41 6.62 -33.27 -50.50
CA LEU A 41 5.81 -34.33 -51.14
C LEU A 41 5.91 -35.67 -50.37
N HIS A 42 7.10 -36.04 -49.88
CA HIS A 42 7.39 -37.29 -49.18
C HIS A 42 8.35 -37.08 -47.99
N PRO A 43 7.89 -36.46 -46.88
CA PRO A 43 8.72 -36.10 -45.74
C PRO A 43 9.42 -37.30 -45.08
N GLY A 44 8.78 -38.48 -45.08
CA GLY A 44 9.35 -39.71 -44.53
C GLY A 44 10.51 -40.28 -45.35
N GLU A 45 10.49 -40.13 -46.67
CA GLU A 45 11.56 -40.62 -47.55
C GLU A 45 12.79 -39.71 -47.54
N TRP A 46 12.57 -38.39 -47.44
CA TRP A 46 13.65 -37.44 -47.25
C TRP A 46 14.36 -37.66 -45.90
N LEU A 47 13.59 -37.85 -44.82
CA LEU A 47 14.13 -38.22 -43.51
C LEU A 47 14.93 -39.54 -43.59
N ALA A 48 14.45 -40.52 -44.35
CA ALA A 48 15.15 -41.79 -44.57
C ALA A 48 16.50 -41.67 -45.30
N ARG A 49 16.77 -40.57 -46.02
CA ARG A 49 18.06 -40.31 -46.68
C ARG A 49 19.12 -39.71 -45.74
N LEU A 50 18.75 -39.26 -44.54
CA LEU A 50 19.71 -38.75 -43.55
C LEU A 50 20.63 -39.88 -43.07
N ARG A 51 21.94 -39.63 -43.13
CA ARG A 51 22.95 -40.56 -42.64
C ARG A 51 22.86 -40.66 -41.11
N PRO A 52 22.82 -41.87 -40.53
CA PRO A 52 22.64 -42.06 -39.09
C PRO A 52 23.79 -41.43 -38.27
N GLU A 53 25.02 -41.42 -38.79
CA GLU A 53 26.18 -40.82 -38.11
C GLU A 53 26.03 -39.29 -37.97
N VAL A 54 25.40 -38.65 -38.97
CA VAL A 54 25.14 -37.20 -38.95
C VAL A 54 23.99 -36.88 -38.00
N ALA A 55 22.97 -37.74 -37.93
CA ALA A 55 21.85 -37.57 -37.01
C ALA A 55 22.29 -37.74 -35.54
N GLU A 56 23.14 -38.73 -35.24
CA GLU A 56 23.74 -38.94 -33.93
C GLU A 56 24.56 -37.74 -33.48
N GLY A 57 25.49 -37.27 -34.32
CA GLY A 57 26.31 -36.09 -34.02
C GLY A 57 25.47 -34.83 -33.80
N THR A 58 24.41 -34.63 -34.60
CA THR A 58 23.51 -33.48 -34.46
C THR A 58 22.73 -33.52 -33.14
N LEU A 59 22.20 -34.69 -32.76
CA LEU A 59 21.46 -34.86 -31.51
C LEU A 59 22.36 -34.70 -30.28
N SER A 60 23.60 -35.20 -30.34
CA SER A 60 24.59 -35.01 -29.28
C SER A 60 24.91 -33.53 -29.08
N ASN A 61 25.24 -32.82 -30.17
CA ASN A 61 25.51 -31.39 -30.12
C ASN A 61 24.29 -30.59 -29.63
N ALA A 62 23.08 -30.96 -30.06
CA ALA A 62 21.87 -30.31 -29.59
C ALA A 62 21.61 -30.55 -28.10
N ALA A 63 21.89 -31.75 -27.58
CA ALA A 63 21.81 -32.06 -26.16
C ALA A 63 22.76 -31.17 -25.34
N GLU A 64 24.00 -31.01 -25.81
CA GLU A 64 25.01 -30.13 -25.19
C GLU A 64 24.57 -28.66 -25.20
N VAL A 65 24.03 -28.17 -26.33
CA VAL A 65 23.53 -26.79 -26.44
C VAL A 65 22.36 -26.56 -25.48
N VAL A 66 21.36 -27.44 -25.43
CA VAL A 66 20.21 -27.29 -24.53
C VAL A 66 20.65 -27.35 -23.07
N ALA A 67 21.57 -28.26 -22.72
CA ALA A 67 22.12 -28.33 -21.37
C ALA A 67 22.90 -27.07 -20.98
N GLY A 68 23.73 -26.55 -21.90
CA GLY A 68 24.48 -25.31 -21.69
C GLY A 68 23.57 -24.09 -21.53
N VAL A 69 22.54 -23.97 -22.37
CA VAL A 69 21.54 -22.90 -22.26
C VAL A 69 20.76 -23.01 -20.95
N LEU A 70 20.39 -24.21 -20.52
CA LEU A 70 19.75 -24.44 -19.22
C LEU A 70 20.66 -23.97 -18.07
N ALA A 71 21.95 -24.32 -18.10
CA ALA A 71 22.91 -23.89 -17.08
C ALA A 71 23.05 -22.36 -17.00
N ILE A 72 23.09 -21.69 -18.16
CA ILE A 72 23.09 -20.22 -18.23
C ILE A 72 21.78 -19.65 -17.67
N ALA A 73 20.64 -20.21 -18.05
CA ALA A 73 19.33 -19.78 -17.56
C ALA A 73 19.22 -19.89 -16.04
N ILE A 74 19.64 -21.03 -15.46
CA ILE A 74 19.68 -21.22 -14.00
C ILE A 74 20.55 -20.15 -13.35
N THR A 75 21.74 -19.91 -13.89
CA THR A 75 22.71 -18.96 -13.30
C THR A 75 22.16 -17.53 -13.32
N VAL A 76 21.64 -17.07 -14.46
CA VAL A 76 21.06 -15.73 -14.58
C VAL A 76 19.87 -15.58 -13.63
N VAL A 77 18.97 -16.56 -13.61
CA VAL A 77 17.78 -16.51 -12.76
C VAL A 77 18.14 -16.55 -11.29
N ALA A 78 19.10 -17.39 -10.88
CA ALA A 78 19.58 -17.45 -9.51
C ALA A 78 20.14 -16.10 -9.04
N ILE A 79 20.97 -15.44 -9.86
CA ILE A 79 21.52 -14.11 -9.55
C ILE A 79 20.41 -13.07 -9.39
N VAL A 80 19.44 -13.02 -10.32
CA VAL A 80 18.37 -12.01 -10.26
C VAL A 80 17.44 -12.26 -9.06
N VAL A 81 17.13 -13.53 -8.76
CA VAL A 81 16.34 -13.91 -7.58
C VAL A 81 17.08 -13.51 -6.30
N GLU A 82 18.38 -13.78 -6.20
CA GLU A 82 19.19 -13.45 -5.03
C GLU A 82 19.28 -11.93 -4.81
N LEU A 83 19.50 -11.15 -5.88
CA LEU A 83 19.50 -9.69 -5.81
C LEU A 83 18.15 -9.14 -5.34
N ALA A 84 17.05 -9.67 -5.86
CA ALA A 84 15.70 -9.26 -5.45
C ALA A 84 15.38 -9.67 -4.00
N ALA A 85 15.78 -10.89 -3.61
CA ALA A 85 15.57 -11.42 -2.27
C ALA A 85 16.31 -10.63 -1.19
N ASN A 86 17.57 -10.28 -1.47
CA ASN A 86 18.38 -9.46 -0.56
C ASN A 86 17.89 -8.01 -0.47
N ARG A 87 17.33 -7.47 -1.56
CA ARG A 87 16.86 -6.08 -1.61
C ARG A 87 15.48 -5.88 -0.96
N TYR A 88 14.57 -6.85 -1.10
CA TYR A 88 13.17 -6.69 -0.68
C TYR A 88 12.71 -7.73 0.34
N THR A 89 12.76 -9.03 0.00
CA THR A 89 12.35 -10.11 0.93
C THR A 89 12.86 -11.47 0.49
N HIS A 90 13.36 -12.27 1.44
CA HIS A 90 13.82 -13.63 1.19
C HIS A 90 12.72 -14.58 0.65
N ARG A 91 11.44 -14.22 0.80
CA ARG A 91 10.31 -15.00 0.31
C ARG A 91 10.29 -15.12 -1.23
N ILE A 92 10.84 -14.15 -1.95
CA ILE A 92 10.93 -14.16 -3.41
C ILE A 92 11.53 -15.49 -3.91
N THR A 93 12.56 -16.00 -3.24
CA THR A 93 13.19 -17.29 -3.57
C THR A 93 12.21 -18.46 -3.41
N GLN A 94 11.40 -18.47 -2.36
CA GLN A 94 10.44 -19.56 -2.11
C GLN A 94 9.27 -19.52 -3.10
N LEU A 95 8.78 -18.32 -3.42
CA LEU A 95 7.75 -18.12 -4.45
C LEU A 95 8.27 -18.57 -5.81
N PHE A 96 9.51 -18.21 -6.15
CA PHE A 96 10.16 -18.61 -7.39
C PHE A 96 10.22 -20.14 -7.55
N VAL A 97 10.62 -20.89 -6.52
CA VAL A 97 10.74 -22.35 -6.58
C VAL A 97 9.37 -23.05 -6.74
N ARG A 98 8.30 -22.46 -6.20
CA ARG A 98 6.94 -23.03 -6.24
C ARG A 98 6.15 -22.64 -7.49
N GLU A 99 6.65 -21.70 -8.28
CA GLU A 99 5.95 -21.19 -9.45
C GLU A 99 5.88 -22.25 -10.57
N PRO A 100 4.67 -22.64 -11.02
CA PRO A 100 4.49 -23.71 -12.01
C PRO A 100 5.17 -23.42 -13.35
N VAL A 101 5.26 -22.15 -13.76
CA VAL A 101 5.95 -21.77 -15.00
C VAL A 101 7.44 -22.12 -14.93
N ASN A 102 8.09 -21.82 -13.79
CA ASN A 102 9.50 -22.15 -13.59
C ASN A 102 9.73 -23.65 -13.62
N ILE A 103 8.91 -24.42 -12.88
CA ILE A 103 8.97 -25.87 -12.88
C ILE A 103 8.75 -26.44 -14.29
N GLY A 104 7.78 -25.91 -15.03
CA GLY A 104 7.46 -26.34 -16.39
C GLY A 104 8.59 -26.12 -17.38
N VAL A 105 9.19 -24.91 -17.39
CA VAL A 105 10.32 -24.59 -18.29
C VAL A 105 11.55 -25.42 -17.93
N MET A 106 11.89 -25.54 -16.65
CA MET A 106 13.02 -26.35 -16.20
C MET A 106 12.84 -27.83 -16.58
N THR A 107 11.64 -28.37 -16.39
CA THR A 107 11.28 -29.75 -16.75
C THR A 107 11.36 -29.96 -18.26
N LEU A 108 10.87 -29.02 -19.06
CA LEU A 108 10.96 -29.08 -20.52
C LEU A 108 12.42 -29.21 -20.98
N PHE A 109 13.32 -28.36 -20.48
CA PHE A 109 14.74 -28.43 -20.85
C PHE A 109 15.39 -29.76 -20.45
N VAL A 110 15.16 -30.23 -19.21
CA VAL A 110 15.72 -31.51 -18.73
C VAL A 110 15.21 -32.69 -19.57
N ILE A 111 13.91 -32.74 -19.85
CA ILE A 111 13.32 -33.82 -20.66
C ILE A 111 13.88 -33.76 -22.08
N THR A 112 13.97 -32.57 -22.70
CA THR A 112 14.55 -32.42 -24.05
C THR A 112 15.99 -32.92 -24.10
N THR A 113 16.84 -32.58 -23.13
CA THR A 113 18.23 -33.07 -23.07
C THR A 113 18.28 -34.60 -22.96
N ILE A 114 17.46 -35.20 -22.07
CA ILE A 114 17.40 -36.67 -21.92
C ILE A 114 16.89 -37.32 -23.21
N GLN A 115 15.88 -36.75 -23.87
CA GLN A 115 15.35 -37.26 -25.13
C GLN A 115 16.38 -37.22 -26.25
N CYS A 116 17.16 -36.14 -26.39
CA CYS A 116 18.24 -36.08 -27.37
C CYS A 116 19.29 -37.18 -27.15
N LEU A 117 19.66 -37.46 -25.90
CA LEU A 117 20.59 -38.53 -25.55
C LEU A 117 20.02 -39.94 -25.84
N TRP A 118 18.77 -40.18 -25.44
CA TRP A 118 18.11 -41.47 -25.68
C TRP A 118 17.91 -41.73 -27.17
N VAL A 119 17.39 -40.77 -27.92
CA VAL A 119 17.21 -40.89 -29.37
C VAL A 119 18.56 -41.03 -30.06
N GLY A 120 19.58 -40.26 -29.66
CA GLY A 120 20.96 -40.38 -30.16
C GLY A 120 21.54 -41.79 -29.99
N SER A 121 21.33 -42.41 -28.81
CA SER A 121 21.80 -43.77 -28.54
C SER A 121 21.19 -44.84 -29.45
N THR A 122 20.00 -44.58 -30.02
CA THR A 122 19.38 -45.51 -31.00
C THR A 122 20.10 -45.53 -32.35
N PHE A 123 20.87 -44.48 -32.66
CA PHE A 123 21.67 -44.39 -33.89
C PHE A 123 23.09 -44.99 -33.72
N GLY A 124 23.66 -44.97 -32.51
CA GLY A 124 25.00 -45.49 -32.22
C GLY A 124 25.08 -46.99 -31.90
N GLY A 125 23.96 -47.72 -31.83
CA GLY A 125 23.89 -49.12 -31.37
C GLY A 125 23.82 -50.17 -32.49
N GLN A 126 24.68 -51.20 -32.41
CA GLN A 126 24.55 -52.48 -33.13
C GLN A 126 23.33 -53.29 -32.63
N LEU A 127 22.12 -52.75 -32.73
CA LEU A 127 20.89 -53.49 -32.44
C LEU A 127 20.71 -54.58 -33.51
N PRO A 128 20.64 -55.87 -33.13
CA PRO A 128 20.49 -56.96 -34.09
C PRO A 128 19.05 -57.00 -34.60
N GLY A 129 18.81 -56.40 -35.77
CA GLY A 129 17.53 -56.47 -36.49
C GLY A 129 17.49 -55.46 -37.64
N PRO A 130 16.58 -55.63 -38.64
CA PRO A 130 16.34 -54.61 -39.66
C PRO A 130 15.80 -53.36 -38.98
N GLY A 131 16.71 -52.46 -38.62
CA GLY A 131 16.46 -51.29 -37.77
C GLY A 131 15.48 -50.35 -38.43
N ARG A 132 14.23 -50.35 -37.96
CA ARG A 132 13.32 -49.22 -38.17
C ARG A 132 13.86 -48.07 -37.32
N PHE A 133 14.76 -47.28 -37.90
CA PHE A 133 15.20 -46.02 -37.30
C PHE A 133 13.97 -45.14 -37.05
N SER A 134 13.82 -44.67 -35.81
CA SER A 134 12.70 -43.80 -35.47
C SER A 134 13.01 -42.37 -35.90
N TYR A 135 12.85 -42.08 -37.19
CA TYR A 135 12.91 -40.71 -37.72
C TYR A 135 11.88 -39.80 -37.04
N ALA A 136 10.78 -40.37 -36.54
CA ALA A 136 9.83 -39.68 -35.67
C ALA A 136 10.50 -39.17 -34.38
N GLY A 137 11.37 -39.97 -33.76
CA GLY A 137 12.14 -39.57 -32.58
C GLY A 137 13.09 -38.40 -32.85
N LEU A 138 13.78 -38.42 -34.00
CA LEU A 138 14.66 -37.33 -34.43
C LEU A 138 13.87 -36.01 -34.62
N VAL A 139 12.74 -36.07 -35.34
CA VAL A 139 11.90 -34.88 -35.58
C VAL A 139 11.31 -34.34 -34.27
N ILE A 140 10.84 -35.21 -33.39
CA ILE A 140 10.31 -34.82 -32.07
C ILE A 140 11.42 -34.16 -31.23
N ALA A 141 12.60 -34.78 -31.16
CA ALA A 141 13.74 -34.23 -30.41
C ALA A 141 14.17 -32.86 -30.96
N MET A 142 14.33 -32.72 -32.28
CA MET A 142 14.66 -31.43 -32.89
C MET A 142 13.57 -30.38 -32.66
N GLY A 143 12.30 -30.75 -32.76
CA GLY A 143 11.18 -29.86 -32.44
C GLY A 143 11.20 -29.40 -30.98
N MET A 144 11.53 -30.30 -30.03
CA MET A 144 11.67 -29.97 -28.61
C MET A 144 12.88 -29.05 -28.37
N VAL A 145 14.01 -29.25 -29.05
CA VAL A 145 15.18 -28.35 -28.99
C VAL A 145 14.80 -26.94 -29.47
N THR A 146 14.13 -26.84 -30.62
CA THR A 146 13.64 -25.55 -31.13
C THR A 146 12.70 -24.90 -30.13
N LEU A 147 11.77 -25.67 -29.54
CA LEU A 147 10.86 -25.16 -28.51
C LEU A 147 11.61 -24.65 -27.27
N CYS A 148 12.62 -25.37 -26.77
CA CYS A 148 13.45 -24.93 -25.64
C CYS A 148 14.10 -23.57 -25.94
N LEU A 149 14.73 -23.42 -27.10
CA LEU A 149 15.39 -22.16 -27.48
C LEU A 149 14.38 -21.01 -27.65
N LEU A 150 13.20 -21.27 -28.20
CA LEU A 150 12.15 -20.27 -28.35
C LEU A 150 11.51 -19.85 -27.02
N VAL A 151 11.35 -20.78 -26.08
CA VAL A 151 10.76 -20.50 -24.76
C VAL A 151 11.71 -19.73 -23.84
N LEU A 152 13.03 -19.81 -24.07
CA LEU A 152 14.04 -19.17 -23.23
C LEU A 152 13.81 -17.66 -23.03
N LEU A 153 13.57 -16.94 -24.12
CA LEU A 153 13.47 -15.48 -24.07
C LEU A 153 12.14 -14.99 -23.44
N PRO A 154 10.97 -15.55 -23.79
CA PRO A 154 9.74 -15.37 -23.02
C PRO A 154 9.90 -15.72 -21.54
N TYR A 155 10.66 -16.76 -21.22
CA TYR A 155 10.93 -17.16 -19.84
C TYR A 155 11.73 -16.10 -19.09
N PHE A 156 12.80 -15.54 -19.66
CA PHE A 156 13.52 -14.43 -19.01
C PHE A 156 12.62 -13.21 -18.81
N ALA A 157 11.81 -12.85 -19.81
CA ALA A 157 10.84 -11.77 -19.67
C ALA A 157 9.83 -12.05 -18.54
N PHE A 158 9.35 -13.28 -18.43
CA PHE A 158 8.50 -13.74 -17.33
C PHE A 158 9.21 -13.60 -15.98
N VAL A 159 10.45 -14.07 -15.84
CA VAL A 159 11.20 -13.99 -14.58
C VAL A 159 11.42 -12.54 -14.17
N PHE A 160 11.83 -11.65 -15.07
CA PHE A 160 11.99 -10.23 -14.74
C PHE A 160 10.67 -9.58 -14.32
N HIS A 161 9.57 -9.94 -14.97
CA HIS A 161 8.25 -9.44 -14.59
C HIS A 161 7.80 -10.00 -13.24
N PHE A 162 8.01 -11.29 -12.99
CA PHE A 162 7.69 -11.96 -11.73
C PHE A 162 8.46 -11.34 -10.55
N LEU A 163 9.74 -11.03 -10.77
CA LEU A 163 10.62 -10.40 -9.77
C LEU A 163 10.39 -8.90 -9.63
N SER A 164 9.49 -8.30 -10.42
CA SER A 164 9.08 -6.91 -10.21
C SER A 164 8.43 -6.78 -8.82
N PRO A 165 8.94 -5.88 -7.95
CA PRO A 165 8.47 -5.81 -6.56
C PRO A 165 6.97 -5.51 -6.45
N LEU A 166 6.41 -4.74 -7.38
CA LEU A 166 4.98 -4.44 -7.43
C LEU A 166 4.12 -5.69 -7.66
N ASN A 167 4.59 -6.62 -8.49
CA ASN A 167 3.89 -7.87 -8.74
C ASN A 167 3.99 -8.80 -7.54
N VAL A 168 5.15 -8.85 -6.89
CA VAL A 168 5.35 -9.61 -5.64
C VAL A 168 4.39 -9.10 -4.56
N ILE A 169 4.33 -7.78 -4.34
CA ILE A 169 3.39 -7.14 -3.40
C ILE A 169 1.94 -7.54 -3.71
N ALA A 170 1.52 -7.41 -4.97
CA ALA A 170 0.15 -7.75 -5.37
C ALA A 170 -0.16 -9.23 -5.15
N HIS A 171 0.79 -10.12 -5.47
CA HIS A 171 0.64 -11.56 -5.27
C HIS A 171 0.49 -11.93 -3.79
N ILE A 172 1.31 -11.35 -2.91
CA ILE A 172 1.24 -11.58 -1.46
C ILE A 172 -0.11 -11.09 -0.91
N ALA A 173 -0.54 -9.89 -1.29
CA ALA A 173 -1.83 -9.33 -0.86
C ALA A 173 -3.04 -10.18 -1.32
N ASP A 174 -3.03 -10.63 -2.58
CA ASP A 174 -4.08 -11.50 -3.11
C ASP A 174 -4.06 -12.90 -2.46
N ALA A 175 -2.88 -13.44 -2.14
CA ALA A 175 -2.76 -14.70 -1.40
C ALA A 175 -3.33 -14.59 0.02
N GLY A 176 -3.03 -13.51 0.73
CA GLY A 176 -3.60 -13.19 2.04
C GLY A 176 -5.13 -13.09 1.98
N LEU A 177 -5.68 -12.34 1.03
CA LEU A 177 -7.13 -12.26 0.89
C LEU A 177 -7.75 -13.61 0.49
N ALA A 178 -7.12 -14.38 -0.39
CA ALA A 178 -7.60 -15.70 -0.75
C ALA A 178 -7.64 -16.64 0.47
N ALA A 179 -6.73 -16.49 1.43
CA ALA A 179 -6.76 -17.23 2.69
C ALA A 179 -7.98 -16.82 3.56
N VAL A 180 -8.30 -15.52 3.65
CA VAL A 180 -9.53 -15.02 4.30
C VAL A 180 -10.77 -15.63 3.65
N VAL A 181 -10.89 -15.56 2.32
CA VAL A 181 -12.04 -16.09 1.58
C VAL A 181 -12.15 -17.61 1.74
N LYS A 182 -11.03 -18.33 1.87
CA LYS A 182 -11.06 -19.77 2.17
C LYS A 182 -11.46 -20.04 3.63
N ALA A 183 -11.19 -19.13 4.55
CA ALA A 183 -11.54 -19.27 5.96
C ALA A 183 -13.06 -19.21 6.20
N THR A 184 -13.81 -18.47 5.37
CA THR A 184 -15.30 -18.48 5.40
C THR A 184 -15.88 -19.87 5.14
N ARG A 185 -15.11 -20.78 4.52
CA ARG A 185 -15.50 -22.17 4.21
C ARG A 185 -15.08 -23.19 5.29
N GLY A 186 -14.64 -22.75 6.47
CA GLY A 186 -14.52 -23.61 7.67
C GLY A 186 -13.12 -24.12 8.05
N ARG A 187 -12.04 -23.70 7.38
CA ARG A 187 -10.65 -24.03 7.78
C ARG A 187 -9.94 -22.82 8.39
N THR A 188 -10.34 -22.37 9.57
CA THR A 188 -9.86 -21.11 10.17
C THR A 188 -8.39 -21.12 10.61
N THR A 189 -7.94 -22.12 11.38
CA THR A 189 -6.62 -22.05 12.04
C THR A 189 -5.45 -21.99 11.07
N ALA A 190 -5.43 -22.84 10.05
CA ALA A 190 -4.37 -22.80 9.02
C ALA A 190 -4.42 -21.49 8.22
N ARG A 191 -5.63 -20.98 7.94
CA ARG A 191 -5.80 -19.76 7.14
C ARG A 191 -5.43 -18.50 7.90
N ARG A 192 -5.55 -18.48 9.23
CA ARG A 192 -5.03 -17.39 10.07
C ARG A 192 -3.51 -17.29 9.95
N ALA A 193 -2.80 -18.41 9.98
CA ALA A 193 -1.35 -18.44 9.78
C ALA A 193 -0.97 -17.92 8.37
N ASP A 194 -1.69 -18.35 7.32
CA ASP A 194 -1.45 -17.87 5.94
C ASP A 194 -1.63 -16.34 5.83
N VAL A 195 -2.63 -15.75 6.52
CA VAL A 195 -2.86 -14.29 6.52
C VAL A 195 -1.80 -13.54 7.32
N ILE A 196 -1.41 -14.08 8.48
CA ILE A 196 -0.32 -13.52 9.30
C ILE A 196 0.96 -13.44 8.46
N GLU A 197 1.33 -14.54 7.80
CA GLU A 197 2.50 -14.61 6.94
C GLU A 197 2.43 -13.58 5.81
N ALA A 198 1.28 -13.42 5.15
CA ALA A 198 1.11 -12.41 4.11
C ALA A 198 1.27 -10.96 4.63
N VAL A 199 0.79 -10.66 5.83
CA VAL A 199 0.95 -9.34 6.45
C VAL A 199 2.42 -9.08 6.79
N ASP A 200 3.10 -10.06 7.39
CA ASP A 200 4.52 -9.94 7.75
C ASP A 200 5.39 -9.80 6.50
N GLU A 201 5.10 -10.56 5.43
CA GLU A 201 5.82 -10.46 4.16
C GLU A 201 5.65 -9.08 3.49
N LEU A 202 4.45 -8.50 3.52
CA LEU A 202 4.22 -7.15 3.00
C LEU A 202 4.95 -6.09 3.81
N GLU A 203 4.99 -6.25 5.15
CA GLU A 203 5.74 -5.35 6.01
C GLU A 203 7.26 -5.47 5.80
N ASP A 204 7.79 -6.68 5.63
CA ASP A 204 9.19 -6.92 5.29
C ASP A 204 9.57 -6.23 3.98
N VAL A 205 8.73 -6.32 2.94
CA VAL A 205 8.94 -5.62 1.66
C VAL A 205 8.92 -4.11 1.86
N ALA A 206 7.94 -3.57 2.59
CA ALA A 206 7.86 -2.15 2.88
C ALA A 206 9.12 -1.67 3.62
N ARG A 207 9.54 -2.43 4.63
CA ARG A 207 10.72 -2.16 5.45
C ARG A 207 12.00 -2.20 4.63
N GLY A 208 12.19 -3.21 3.80
CA GLY A 208 13.34 -3.35 2.91
C GLY A 208 13.43 -2.20 1.91
N ALA A 209 12.29 -1.84 1.30
CA ALA A 209 12.18 -0.70 0.39
C ALA A 209 12.54 0.63 1.07
N MET A 210 12.05 0.88 2.30
CA MET A 210 12.40 2.08 3.07
C MET A 210 13.91 2.13 3.39
N THR A 211 14.50 1.00 3.80
CA THR A 211 15.95 0.91 4.06
C THR A 211 16.78 1.20 2.81
N HIS A 212 16.28 0.84 1.62
CA HIS A 212 16.97 1.07 0.35
C HIS A 212 16.58 2.38 -0.35
N GLY A 213 15.75 3.22 0.30
CA GLY A 213 15.30 4.51 -0.25
C GLY A 213 14.32 4.40 -1.42
N ASP A 214 13.73 3.22 -1.65
CA ASP A 214 12.76 2.97 -2.72
C ASP A 214 11.34 3.39 -2.29
N ARG A 215 11.08 4.70 -2.40
CA ARG A 215 9.81 5.30 -1.95
C ARG A 215 8.59 4.69 -2.63
N GLY A 216 8.67 4.42 -3.94
CA GLY A 216 7.55 3.88 -4.71
C GLY A 216 7.15 2.47 -4.25
N ILE A 217 8.13 1.59 -4.03
CA ILE A 217 7.87 0.24 -3.54
C ILE A 217 7.38 0.25 -2.09
N GLY A 218 7.95 1.10 -1.23
CA GLY A 218 7.48 1.28 0.15
C GLY A 218 6.00 1.69 0.21
N MET A 219 5.62 2.71 -0.57
CA MET A 219 4.23 3.18 -0.65
C MET A 219 3.27 2.13 -1.22
N ALA A 220 3.72 1.31 -2.16
CA ALA A 220 2.93 0.24 -2.75
C ALA A 220 2.68 -0.91 -1.75
N ALA A 221 3.69 -1.27 -0.95
CA ALA A 221 3.54 -2.28 0.10
C ALA A 221 2.61 -1.80 1.23
N VAL A 222 2.74 -0.53 1.64
CA VAL A 222 1.81 0.10 2.60
C VAL A 222 0.37 0.13 2.07
N ASP A 223 0.17 0.49 0.80
CA ASP A 223 -1.15 0.45 0.16
C ASP A 223 -1.72 -0.97 0.13
N ALA A 224 -0.89 -1.97 -0.15
CA ALA A 224 -1.30 -3.36 -0.17
C ALA A 224 -1.75 -3.85 1.22
N LEU A 225 -1.06 -3.46 2.30
CA LEU A 225 -1.49 -3.73 3.68
C LEU A 225 -2.86 -3.10 3.99
N GLY A 226 -3.04 -1.82 3.67
CA GLY A 226 -4.31 -1.13 3.89
C GLY A 226 -5.44 -1.69 3.02
N SER A 227 -5.14 -2.03 1.77
CA SER A 227 -6.07 -2.65 0.82
C SER A 227 -6.51 -4.04 1.26
N LEU A 228 -5.60 -4.84 1.83
CA LEU A 228 -5.93 -6.14 2.41
C LEU A 228 -6.99 -6.00 3.51
N LEU A 229 -6.85 -5.06 4.44
CA LEU A 229 -7.87 -4.81 5.47
C LEU A 229 -9.19 -4.33 4.88
N ARG A 230 -9.15 -3.38 3.94
CA ARG A 230 -10.39 -2.87 3.32
C ARG A 230 -11.16 -3.96 2.57
N ARG A 231 -10.46 -4.87 1.88
CA ARG A 231 -11.06 -6.04 1.21
C ARG A 231 -11.50 -7.10 2.21
N TYR A 232 -10.73 -7.33 3.27
CA TYR A 232 -11.11 -8.24 4.36
C TYR A 232 -12.44 -7.86 5.00
N ALA A 233 -12.69 -6.56 5.19
CA ALA A 233 -13.94 -6.07 5.77
C ALA A 233 -15.20 -6.49 4.99
N GLU A 234 -15.10 -6.80 3.68
CA GLU A 234 -16.23 -7.32 2.86
C GLU A 234 -16.60 -8.77 3.22
N HIS A 235 -15.67 -9.51 3.82
CA HIS A 235 -15.84 -10.91 4.19
C HIS A 235 -15.96 -11.13 5.70
N ARG A 236 -15.77 -10.08 6.51
CA ARG A 236 -15.70 -10.14 7.98
C ARG A 236 -16.90 -10.83 8.60
N ASP A 237 -18.12 -10.47 8.16
CA ASP A 237 -19.37 -11.00 8.73
C ASP A 237 -19.62 -12.47 8.36
N GLN A 238 -18.93 -12.98 7.32
CA GLN A 238 -19.04 -14.36 6.87
C GLN A 238 -18.04 -15.29 7.60
N LEU A 239 -17.15 -14.73 8.41
CA LEU A 239 -16.13 -15.51 9.11
C LEU A 239 -16.71 -16.14 10.38
N PRO A 240 -16.39 -17.41 10.67
CA PRO A 240 -16.86 -18.08 11.88
C PRO A 240 -16.20 -17.49 13.12
N GLU A 241 -16.84 -17.63 14.28
CA GLU A 241 -16.34 -17.08 15.56
C GLU A 241 -14.90 -17.51 15.91
N GLY A 242 -14.53 -18.74 15.57
CA GLY A 242 -13.17 -19.25 15.78
C GLY A 242 -12.08 -18.52 14.97
N TRP A 243 -12.45 -17.68 14.00
CA TRP A 243 -11.51 -16.77 13.32
C TRP A 243 -11.02 -15.66 14.25
N PHE A 244 -11.86 -15.20 15.17
CA PHE A 244 -11.61 -13.99 15.96
C PHE A 244 -10.88 -14.23 17.28
N ARG A 245 -10.67 -15.51 17.64
CA ARG A 245 -9.94 -15.89 18.85
C ARG A 245 -8.44 -15.66 18.68
N ILE A 246 -7.81 -15.14 19.73
CA ILE A 246 -6.36 -15.01 19.90
C ILE A 246 -5.85 -16.33 20.48
N ASP A 247 -5.80 -17.35 19.63
CA ASP A 247 -5.27 -18.67 19.95
C ASP A 247 -4.31 -19.17 18.86
N GLY A 248 -3.67 -20.31 19.11
CA GLY A 248 -2.88 -21.02 18.12
C GLY A 248 -1.79 -20.15 17.48
N ALA A 249 -1.93 -19.87 16.18
CA ALA A 249 -0.96 -19.06 15.43
C ALA A 249 -0.97 -17.59 15.87
N VAL A 250 -2.15 -17.00 16.13
CA VAL A 250 -2.29 -15.59 16.51
C VAL A 250 -1.63 -15.35 17.87
N ALA A 251 -1.86 -16.22 18.85
CA ALA A 251 -1.27 -16.08 20.19
C ALA A 251 0.26 -16.25 20.22
N ARG A 252 0.85 -16.93 19.23
CA ARG A 252 2.31 -17.11 19.11
C ARG A 252 2.99 -16.01 18.31
N ASP A 253 2.22 -15.18 17.63
CA ASP A 253 2.73 -14.09 16.82
C ASP A 253 3.34 -12.99 17.72
N PRO A 254 4.53 -12.45 17.39
CA PRO A 254 5.20 -11.43 18.20
C PRO A 254 4.35 -10.20 18.52
N ASP A 255 3.38 -9.85 17.66
CA ASP A 255 2.48 -8.73 17.86
C ASP A 255 1.49 -8.95 19.02
N PHE A 256 1.25 -10.21 19.39
CA PHE A 256 0.27 -10.61 20.40
C PHE A 256 0.90 -11.19 21.67
N VAL A 257 2.08 -11.81 21.57
CA VAL A 257 2.75 -12.46 22.72
C VAL A 257 2.97 -11.50 23.90
N SER A 258 3.24 -10.23 23.63
CA SER A 258 3.50 -9.22 24.67
C SER A 258 2.24 -8.46 25.12
N LEU A 259 1.04 -8.85 24.67
CA LEU A 259 -0.19 -8.15 25.04
C LEU A 259 -0.57 -8.41 26.49
N ALA A 260 -1.08 -7.37 27.15
CA ALA A 260 -1.77 -7.54 28.41
C ALA A 260 -3.03 -8.39 28.18
N ALA A 261 -3.36 -9.28 29.14
CA ALA A 261 -4.52 -10.17 29.02
C ALA A 261 -5.83 -9.40 28.79
N SER A 262 -6.01 -8.24 29.42
CA SER A 262 -7.17 -7.37 29.21
C SER A 262 -7.28 -6.86 27.76
N SER A 263 -6.16 -6.53 27.13
CA SER A 263 -6.13 -6.09 25.73
C SER A 263 -6.42 -7.24 24.76
N ALA A 264 -5.97 -8.45 25.07
CA ALA A 264 -6.31 -9.63 24.28
C ALA A 264 -7.82 -9.91 24.30
N VAL A 265 -8.44 -9.85 25.49
CA VAL A 265 -9.90 -10.01 25.65
C VAL A 265 -10.65 -8.94 24.86
N GLU A 266 -10.24 -7.68 24.98
CA GLU A 266 -10.84 -6.56 24.23
C GLU A 266 -10.78 -6.77 22.70
N ILE A 267 -9.65 -7.25 22.18
CA ILE A 267 -9.47 -7.51 20.73
C ILE A 267 -10.37 -8.66 20.26
N GLU A 268 -10.52 -9.72 21.07
CA GLU A 268 -11.43 -10.83 20.78
C GLU A 268 -12.90 -10.38 20.78
N GLU A 269 -13.31 -9.62 21.81
CA GLU A 269 -14.67 -9.06 21.94
C GLU A 269 -15.02 -8.17 20.75
N HIS A 270 -14.08 -7.30 20.34
CA HIS A 270 -14.24 -6.43 19.18
C HIS A 270 -14.07 -7.14 17.84
N ARG A 271 -13.69 -8.43 17.84
CA ARG A 271 -13.49 -9.22 16.61
C ARG A 271 -12.54 -8.51 15.64
N SER A 272 -11.42 -7.99 16.16
CA SER A 272 -10.57 -7.01 15.45
C SER A 272 -9.07 -7.35 15.44
N TRP A 273 -8.70 -8.62 15.63
CA TRP A 273 -7.28 -9.01 15.72
C TRP A 273 -6.50 -8.72 14.43
N LEU A 274 -7.11 -8.86 13.24
CA LEU A 274 -6.40 -8.62 11.99
C LEU A 274 -6.18 -7.13 11.76
N GLU A 275 -7.19 -6.31 12.05
CA GLU A 275 -7.11 -4.86 12.09
C GLU A 275 -6.01 -4.41 13.05
N TYR A 276 -5.98 -4.98 14.26
CA TYR A 276 -4.94 -4.72 15.24
C TYR A 276 -3.54 -5.05 14.71
N LYS A 277 -3.33 -6.24 14.13
CA LYS A 277 -2.04 -6.66 13.58
C LYS A 277 -1.57 -5.70 12.48
N VAL A 278 -2.40 -5.45 11.48
CA VAL A 278 -2.00 -4.59 10.35
C VAL A 278 -1.74 -3.16 10.79
N LEU A 279 -2.57 -2.59 11.69
CA LEU A 279 -2.34 -1.23 12.20
C LEU A 279 -1.07 -1.15 13.06
N ARG A 280 -0.72 -2.22 13.78
CA ARG A 280 0.55 -2.30 14.51
C ARG A 280 1.75 -2.36 13.57
N GLN A 281 1.66 -3.09 12.46
CA GLN A 281 2.70 -3.12 11.43
C GLN A 281 2.85 -1.76 10.74
N LEU A 282 1.73 -1.10 10.39
CA LEU A 282 1.72 0.26 9.87
C LEU A 282 2.35 1.25 10.87
N HIS A 283 2.12 1.08 12.17
CA HIS A 283 2.77 1.89 13.20
C HIS A 283 4.29 1.68 13.26
N GLY A 284 4.76 0.43 13.19
CA GLY A 284 6.19 0.13 13.10
C GLY A 284 6.85 0.78 11.87
N LEU A 285 6.19 0.68 10.72
CA LEU A 285 6.63 1.33 9.48
C LEU A 285 6.63 2.85 9.57
N TYR A 286 5.61 3.44 10.22
CA TYR A 286 5.51 4.89 10.41
C TYR A 286 6.68 5.41 11.23
N LEU A 287 6.94 4.80 12.40
CA LEU A 287 8.06 5.20 13.26
C LEU A 287 9.42 5.09 12.56
N ARG A 288 9.59 4.08 11.69
CA ARG A 288 10.81 3.93 10.89
C ARG A 288 10.91 4.98 9.78
N ALA A 289 9.79 5.38 9.20
CA ALA A 289 9.75 6.36 8.12
C ALA A 289 9.95 7.81 8.63
N LEU A 290 9.66 8.10 9.90
CA LEU A 290 9.84 9.42 10.50
C LEU A 290 11.26 9.96 10.29
N GLY A 291 11.35 11.20 9.81
CA GLY A 291 12.62 11.87 9.49
C GLY A 291 13.39 11.32 8.28
N ALA A 292 13.04 10.13 7.76
CA ALA A 292 13.74 9.49 6.65
C ALA A 292 12.94 9.51 5.34
N SER A 293 11.64 9.24 5.40
CA SER A 293 10.78 9.08 4.22
C SER A 293 9.37 9.61 4.48
N ARG A 294 9.20 10.92 4.33
CA ARG A 294 7.92 11.60 4.56
C ARG A 294 6.78 11.05 3.71
N ASP A 295 7.02 10.77 2.44
CA ASP A 295 5.96 10.24 1.54
C ASP A 295 5.37 8.91 2.05
N ASN A 296 6.19 8.09 2.74
CA ASN A 296 5.71 6.89 3.40
C ASN A 296 4.91 7.20 4.67
N CYS A 297 5.31 8.18 5.48
CA CYS A 297 4.51 8.66 6.62
C CYS A 297 3.12 9.13 6.17
N ASP A 298 3.08 9.96 5.13
CA ASP A 298 1.85 10.54 4.58
C ASP A 298 0.96 9.42 4.02
N ARG A 299 1.55 8.47 3.29
CA ARG A 299 0.86 7.27 2.79
C ARG A 299 0.27 6.43 3.92
N ILE A 300 1.02 6.17 4.98
CA ILE A 300 0.56 5.36 6.12
C ILE A 300 -0.61 6.05 6.83
N ALA A 301 -0.50 7.36 7.11
CA ALA A 301 -1.58 8.13 7.73
C ALA A 301 -2.86 8.11 6.88
N LEU A 302 -2.72 8.23 5.55
CA LEU A 302 -3.83 8.14 4.61
C LEU A 302 -4.47 6.74 4.60
N GLU A 303 -3.68 5.67 4.70
CA GLU A 303 -4.22 4.31 4.79
C GLU A 303 -5.02 4.09 6.07
N VAL A 304 -4.54 4.60 7.21
CA VAL A 304 -5.29 4.56 8.49
C VAL A 304 -6.58 5.37 8.41
N PHE A 305 -6.56 6.56 7.79
CA PHE A 305 -7.77 7.33 7.53
C PHE A 305 -8.80 6.50 6.73
N ARG A 306 -8.38 5.87 5.63
CA ARG A 306 -9.27 5.05 4.79
C ARG A 306 -9.83 3.84 5.53
N ILE A 307 -9.04 3.21 6.40
CA ILE A 307 -9.50 2.12 7.26
C ILE A 307 -10.56 2.64 8.25
N GLY A 308 -10.28 3.75 8.94
CA GLY A 308 -11.21 4.37 9.90
C GLY A 308 -12.51 4.86 9.25
N GLN A 309 -12.42 5.52 8.10
CA GLN A 309 -13.58 5.97 7.32
C GLN A 309 -14.49 4.81 6.95
N ARG A 310 -13.90 3.68 6.53
CA ARG A 310 -14.66 2.47 6.21
C ARG A 310 -15.29 1.86 7.45
N ALA A 311 -14.55 1.79 8.57
CA ALA A 311 -15.06 1.27 9.83
C ALA A 311 -16.26 2.09 10.35
N LEU A 312 -16.16 3.43 10.29
CA LEU A 312 -17.29 4.35 10.55
C LEU A 312 -18.47 4.06 9.60
N GLY A 313 -18.18 3.81 8.32
CA GLY A 313 -19.19 3.46 7.33
C GLY A 313 -19.93 2.14 7.58
N ALA A 314 -19.25 1.18 8.19
CA ALA A 314 -19.79 -0.13 8.53
C ALA A 314 -20.35 -0.23 9.96
N GLY A 315 -20.20 0.81 10.78
CA GLY A 315 -20.53 0.75 12.22
C GLY A 315 -19.60 -0.17 13.03
N ASP A 316 -18.40 -0.48 12.50
CA ASP A 316 -17.41 -1.33 13.16
C ASP A 316 -16.67 -0.56 14.26
N ARG A 317 -17.16 -0.68 15.49
CA ARG A 317 -16.60 0.01 16.66
C ARG A 317 -15.12 -0.33 16.89
N GLY A 318 -14.74 -1.60 16.72
CA GLY A 318 -13.36 -2.05 16.92
C GLY A 318 -12.40 -1.46 15.89
N GLY A 319 -12.83 -1.41 14.62
CA GLY A 319 -12.05 -0.79 13.55
C GLY A 319 -11.83 0.72 13.77
N VAL A 320 -12.86 1.45 14.21
CA VAL A 320 -12.76 2.89 14.52
C VAL A 320 -11.82 3.14 15.68
N GLU A 321 -11.96 2.39 16.77
CA GLU A 321 -11.11 2.53 17.96
C GLU A 321 -9.65 2.23 17.64
N ASN A 322 -9.38 1.19 16.85
CA ASN A 322 -8.02 0.88 16.42
C ASN A 322 -7.43 1.99 15.52
N ALA A 323 -8.24 2.64 14.66
CA ALA A 323 -7.78 3.78 13.85
C ALA A 323 -7.45 5.00 14.73
N ILE A 324 -8.28 5.30 15.74
CA ILE A 324 -8.02 6.33 16.76
C ILE A 324 -6.71 6.05 17.49
N ARG A 325 -6.51 4.82 17.99
CA ARG A 325 -5.26 4.41 18.66
C ARG A 325 -4.04 4.56 17.74
N ALA A 326 -4.18 4.25 16.45
CA ALA A 326 -3.11 4.42 15.46
C ALA A 326 -2.76 5.92 15.26
N PHE A 327 -3.75 6.79 15.07
CA PHE A 327 -3.51 8.24 14.94
C PHE A 327 -2.85 8.83 16.19
N ASN A 328 -3.35 8.48 17.37
CA ASN A 328 -2.76 8.88 18.65
C ASN A 328 -1.29 8.43 18.75
N SER A 329 -0.99 7.20 18.33
CA SER A 329 0.38 6.68 18.32
C SER A 329 1.28 7.40 17.32
N PHE A 330 0.76 7.75 16.14
CA PHE A 330 1.51 8.49 15.12
C PHE A 330 1.84 9.91 15.57
N LEU A 331 0.88 10.62 16.15
CA LEU A 331 1.10 11.97 16.72
C LEU A 331 2.15 11.91 17.84
N ARG A 332 2.03 10.96 18.76
CA ARG A 332 3.03 10.73 19.82
C ARG A 332 4.42 10.53 19.22
N GLY A 333 4.54 9.68 18.20
CA GLY A 333 5.78 9.37 17.50
C GLY A 333 6.38 10.60 16.80
N ALA A 334 5.61 11.28 15.96
CA ALA A 334 6.05 12.44 15.19
C ALA A 334 6.47 13.61 16.08
N ILE A 335 5.69 13.91 17.13
CA ILE A 335 6.01 14.98 18.08
C ILE A 335 7.30 14.65 18.85
N ASN A 336 7.47 13.40 19.33
CA ASN A 336 8.70 12.98 20.01
C ASN A 336 9.91 13.03 19.08
N ALA A 337 9.74 12.72 17.79
CA ALA A 337 10.79 12.81 16.78
C ALA A 337 11.10 14.25 16.34
N GLY A 338 10.28 15.23 16.72
CA GLY A 338 10.39 16.62 16.24
C GLY A 338 10.00 16.79 14.76
N ASP A 339 9.31 15.82 14.17
CA ASP A 339 8.87 15.87 12.78
C ASP A 339 7.52 16.60 12.66
N LEU A 340 7.60 17.93 12.67
CA LEU A 340 6.44 18.82 12.65
C LEU A 340 5.56 18.59 11.41
N ARG A 341 6.14 18.25 10.25
CA ARG A 341 5.41 18.07 9.00
C ARG A 341 4.61 16.78 9.01
N SER A 342 5.20 15.68 9.49
CA SER A 342 4.48 14.42 9.66
C SER A 342 3.36 14.56 10.70
N ALA A 343 3.58 15.27 11.81
CA ALA A 343 2.54 15.56 12.80
C ALA A 343 1.40 16.41 12.20
N TYR A 344 1.74 17.46 11.43
CA TYR A 344 0.78 18.31 10.75
C TYR A 344 -0.12 17.54 9.76
N PHE A 345 0.47 16.62 8.99
CA PHE A 345 -0.29 15.77 8.08
C PHE A 345 -1.19 14.78 8.83
N VAL A 346 -0.71 14.17 9.92
CA VAL A 346 -1.53 13.28 10.74
C VAL A 346 -2.72 14.01 11.36
N LEU A 347 -2.54 15.22 11.89
CA LEU A 347 -3.65 16.05 12.38
C LEU A 347 -4.71 16.29 11.29
N ASP A 348 -4.28 16.48 10.05
CA ASP A 348 -5.19 16.73 8.93
C ASP A 348 -6.07 15.51 8.61
N GLN A 349 -5.46 14.34 8.56
CA GLN A 349 -6.15 13.08 8.34
C GLN A 349 -7.06 12.73 9.54
N TYR A 350 -6.67 13.11 10.75
CA TYR A 350 -7.46 12.87 11.95
C TYR A 350 -8.68 13.81 12.04
N ARG A 351 -8.52 15.10 11.66
CA ARG A 351 -9.66 16.00 11.42
C ARG A 351 -10.59 15.42 10.35
N SER A 352 -10.05 14.98 9.22
CA SER A 352 -10.86 14.40 8.13
C SER A 352 -11.66 13.18 8.61
N LEU A 353 -11.11 12.34 9.48
CA LEU A 353 -11.86 11.25 10.12
C LEU A 353 -12.99 11.78 11.01
N THR A 354 -12.74 12.87 11.74
CA THR A 354 -13.72 13.53 12.60
C THR A 354 -14.87 14.13 11.79
N GLU A 355 -14.60 14.69 10.62
CA GLU A 355 -15.62 15.19 9.68
C GLU A 355 -16.53 14.07 9.23
N VAL A 356 -15.97 12.91 8.86
CA VAL A 356 -16.76 11.71 8.53
C VAL A 356 -17.58 11.23 9.72
N ALA A 357 -17.04 11.27 10.94
CA ALA A 357 -17.77 10.88 12.14
C ALA A 357 -18.93 11.84 12.43
N LEU A 358 -18.72 13.15 12.22
CA LEU A 358 -19.74 14.18 12.38
C LEU A 358 -20.87 14.01 11.36
N GLU A 359 -20.56 13.83 10.09
CA GLU A 359 -21.57 13.58 9.03
C GLU A 359 -22.41 12.32 9.26
N ARG A 360 -21.92 11.40 10.09
CA ARG A 360 -22.60 10.15 10.47
C ARG A 360 -23.29 10.22 11.83
N GLY A 361 -23.33 11.38 12.48
CA GLY A 361 -23.94 11.56 13.79
C GLY A 361 -23.25 10.77 14.91
N SER A 362 -21.97 10.44 14.77
CA SER A 362 -21.20 9.67 15.77
C SER A 362 -20.67 10.58 16.88
N VAL A 363 -21.58 11.12 17.69
CA VAL A 363 -21.32 12.19 18.68
C VAL A 363 -20.17 11.88 19.64
N ASP A 364 -20.15 10.65 20.17
CA ASP A 364 -19.10 10.20 21.10
C ASP A 364 -17.71 10.24 20.44
N ARG A 365 -17.61 9.80 19.18
CA ARG A 365 -16.34 9.75 18.45
C ARG A 365 -15.86 11.12 18.02
N VAL A 366 -16.77 12.03 17.68
CA VAL A 366 -16.42 13.43 17.41
C VAL A 366 -15.80 14.06 18.66
N SER A 367 -16.41 13.86 19.82
CA SER A 367 -15.94 14.42 21.09
C SER A 367 -14.59 13.84 21.50
N GLU A 368 -14.44 12.51 21.44
CA GLU A 368 -13.20 11.78 21.75
C GLU A 368 -12.04 12.24 20.86
N ILE A 369 -12.24 12.31 19.54
CA ILE A 369 -11.18 12.73 18.62
C ILE A 369 -10.81 14.19 18.83
N ALA A 370 -11.80 15.08 19.05
CA ALA A 370 -11.54 16.48 19.35
C ALA A 370 -10.71 16.64 20.63
N ASP A 371 -10.99 15.85 21.67
CA ASP A 371 -10.20 15.84 22.91
C ASP A 371 -8.75 15.42 22.65
N HIS A 372 -8.54 14.36 21.85
CA HIS A 372 -7.19 13.94 21.45
C HIS A 372 -6.44 14.98 20.62
N LEU A 373 -7.11 15.66 19.66
CA LEU A 373 -6.49 16.74 18.90
C LEU A 373 -5.94 17.82 19.85
N ILE A 374 -6.71 18.21 20.86
CA ILE A 374 -6.32 19.19 21.89
C ILE A 374 -5.14 18.68 22.71
N GLU A 375 -5.22 17.45 23.22
CA GLU A 375 -4.17 16.83 24.01
C GLU A 375 -2.84 16.79 23.26
N TYR A 376 -2.84 16.36 21.99
CA TYR A 376 -1.62 16.30 21.18
C TYR A 376 -1.11 17.68 20.75
N GLY A 377 -2.00 18.65 20.51
CA GLY A 377 -1.61 20.05 20.30
C GLY A 377 -0.86 20.63 21.49
N ARG A 378 -1.39 20.44 22.71
CA ARG A 378 -0.76 20.86 23.98
C ARG A 378 0.53 20.09 24.24
N PHE A 379 0.54 18.79 24.02
CA PHE A 379 1.73 17.95 24.16
C PHE A 379 2.89 18.38 23.24
N GLY A 380 2.57 18.82 22.01
CA GLY A 380 3.52 19.45 21.10
C GLY A 380 4.02 20.81 21.60
N GLN A 381 3.11 21.64 22.13
CA GLN A 381 3.44 22.94 22.72
C GLN A 381 4.43 22.84 23.88
N GLU A 382 4.24 21.87 24.79
CA GLU A 382 5.16 21.59 25.90
C GLU A 382 6.59 21.25 25.44
N ARG A 383 6.73 20.78 24.19
CA ARG A 383 8.00 20.44 23.53
C ARG A 383 8.53 21.55 22.62
N GLY A 384 7.96 22.75 22.70
CA GLY A 384 8.35 23.91 21.90
C GLY A 384 7.79 23.90 20.46
N GLN A 385 6.94 22.94 20.11
CA GLN A 385 6.28 22.86 18.80
C GLN A 385 4.96 23.66 18.82
N HIS A 386 5.06 24.95 19.12
CA HIS A 386 3.90 25.84 19.33
C HIS A 386 2.93 25.88 18.14
N PHE A 387 3.41 25.70 16.91
CA PHE A 387 2.56 25.68 15.73
C PHE A 387 1.45 24.62 15.78
N LEU A 388 1.69 23.46 16.42
CA LEU A 388 0.71 22.37 16.46
C LEU A 388 -0.60 22.75 17.17
N VAL A 389 -0.54 23.59 18.20
CA VAL A 389 -1.77 24.02 18.89
C VAL A 389 -2.58 25.00 18.04
N GLU A 390 -1.92 25.81 17.19
CA GLU A 390 -2.60 26.68 16.24
C GLU A 390 -3.29 25.88 15.14
N VAL A 391 -2.63 24.81 14.66
CA VAL A 391 -3.18 23.86 13.70
C VAL A 391 -4.44 23.20 14.26
N VAL A 392 -4.39 22.71 15.50
CA VAL A 392 -5.53 22.10 16.18
C VAL A 392 -6.68 23.09 16.36
N ALA A 393 -6.40 24.34 16.76
CA ALA A 393 -7.41 25.37 16.86
C ALA A 393 -8.11 25.62 15.50
N TYR A 394 -7.35 25.68 14.42
CA TYR A 394 -7.92 25.80 13.08
C TYR A 394 -8.73 24.57 12.68
N ASP A 395 -8.25 23.37 12.99
CA ASP A 395 -8.96 22.12 12.70
C ASP A 395 -10.31 22.05 13.43
N LEU A 396 -10.36 22.48 14.70
CA LEU A 396 -11.62 22.61 15.45
C LEU A 396 -12.55 23.67 14.85
N VAL A 397 -12.02 24.80 14.35
CA VAL A 397 -12.83 25.80 13.65
C VAL A 397 -13.49 25.21 12.41
N GLN A 398 -12.78 24.40 11.63
CA GLN A 398 -13.36 23.72 10.47
C GLN A 398 -14.44 22.71 10.87
N LEU A 399 -14.21 21.94 11.93
CA LEU A 399 -15.21 21.01 12.48
C LEU A 399 -16.48 21.73 12.96
N ILE A 400 -16.33 22.86 13.64
CA ILE A 400 -17.48 23.67 14.10
C ILE A 400 -18.23 24.27 12.91
N ARG A 401 -17.52 24.77 11.89
CA ARG A 401 -18.13 25.27 10.65
C ARG A 401 -18.98 24.19 9.97
N LEU A 402 -18.45 22.97 9.88
CA LEU A 402 -19.19 21.83 9.35
C LEU A 402 -20.39 21.47 10.25
N ALA A 403 -20.23 21.50 11.57
CA ALA A 403 -21.31 21.23 12.53
C ALA A 403 -22.46 22.22 12.41
N VAL A 404 -22.19 23.52 12.21
CA VAL A 404 -23.25 24.53 11.98
C VAL A 404 -24.15 24.16 10.80
N GLU A 405 -23.60 23.56 9.75
CA GLU A 405 -24.35 23.20 8.54
C GLU A 405 -25.02 21.82 8.62
N ARG A 406 -24.43 20.88 9.37
CA ARG A 406 -24.81 19.46 9.33
C ARG A 406 -25.38 18.94 10.65
N GLU A 407 -24.84 19.37 11.78
CA GLU A 407 -25.12 18.85 13.11
C GLU A 407 -25.11 19.98 14.17
N PRO A 408 -26.11 20.88 14.19
CA PRO A 408 -26.10 22.08 15.05
C PRO A 408 -26.01 21.76 16.55
N GLU A 409 -26.48 20.58 16.97
CA GLU A 409 -26.43 20.13 18.37
C GLU A 409 -24.99 19.95 18.88
N GLN A 410 -24.03 19.70 17.98
CA GLN A 410 -22.62 19.49 18.30
C GLN A 410 -21.83 20.79 18.42
N VAL A 411 -22.36 21.92 17.93
CA VAL A 411 -21.67 23.20 17.86
C VAL A 411 -21.21 23.67 19.23
N GLY A 412 -22.09 23.61 20.25
CA GLY A 412 -21.74 24.03 21.61
C GLY A 412 -20.61 23.18 22.21
N SER A 413 -20.71 21.86 22.09
CA SER A 413 -19.72 20.90 22.61
C SER A 413 -18.33 21.09 21.97
N LEU A 414 -18.28 21.36 20.67
CA LEU A 414 -17.03 21.63 19.95
C LEU A 414 -16.50 23.05 20.22
N LEU A 415 -17.38 24.03 20.40
CA LEU A 415 -17.01 25.39 20.76
C LEU A 415 -16.34 25.42 22.14
N ASP A 416 -16.92 24.76 23.13
CA ASP A 416 -16.33 24.68 24.48
C ASP A 416 -14.91 24.07 24.44
N ARG A 417 -14.71 23.04 23.60
CA ARG A 417 -13.41 22.44 23.34
C ARG A 417 -12.41 23.42 22.72
N LEU A 418 -12.82 24.15 21.67
CA LEU A 418 -11.99 25.19 21.04
C LEU A 418 -11.58 26.28 22.03
N LEU A 419 -12.48 26.72 22.90
CA LEU A 419 -12.20 27.74 23.91
C LEU A 419 -11.28 27.23 25.02
N SER A 420 -11.23 25.92 25.26
CA SER A 420 -10.28 25.35 26.22
C SER A 420 -8.83 25.29 25.71
N VAL A 421 -8.59 25.36 24.39
CA VAL A 421 -7.30 25.04 23.76
C VAL A 421 -6.11 25.78 24.40
N ASP A 422 -6.29 27.05 24.77
CA ASP A 422 -5.24 27.93 25.29
C ASP A 422 -5.07 27.93 26.81
N GLU A 423 -5.91 27.22 27.57
CA GLU A 423 -5.92 27.22 29.04
C GLU A 423 -4.58 26.81 29.68
N VAL A 424 -3.80 25.94 29.01
CA VAL A 424 -2.53 25.41 29.54
C VAL A 424 -1.39 26.44 29.46
N ALA A 425 -1.51 27.50 28.66
CA ALA A 425 -0.43 28.47 28.47
C ALA A 425 -0.15 29.35 29.71
N GLY A 426 -1.03 29.35 30.71
CA GLY A 426 -0.93 30.20 31.89
C GLY A 426 -0.98 31.71 31.57
N SER A 427 -1.01 32.55 32.60
CA SER A 427 -1.07 34.02 32.45
C SER A 427 0.17 34.62 31.78
N SER A 428 1.32 33.96 31.86
CA SER A 428 2.60 34.39 31.28
C SER A 428 2.76 34.04 29.79
N GLY A 429 1.85 33.24 29.23
CA GLY A 429 1.93 32.69 27.87
C GLY A 429 0.84 33.16 26.89
N ARG A 430 -0.11 34.00 27.32
CA ARG A 430 -1.24 34.45 26.47
C ARG A 430 -0.80 35.14 25.17
N GLY A 431 0.30 35.90 25.18
CA GLY A 431 0.89 36.48 23.97
C GLY A 431 1.51 35.46 22.99
N LYS A 432 1.72 34.20 23.39
CA LYS A 432 2.35 33.15 22.58
C LYS A 432 1.33 32.29 21.81
N LEU A 433 0.03 32.55 21.93
CA LEU A 433 -1.05 31.81 21.26
C LEU A 433 -1.89 32.71 20.32
N ARG A 434 -1.24 33.67 19.67
CA ARG A 434 -1.87 34.58 18.71
C ARG A 434 -2.62 33.83 17.60
N GLY A 435 -2.10 32.70 17.12
CA GLY A 435 -2.78 31.89 16.10
C GLY A 435 -4.08 31.24 16.59
N VAL A 436 -4.16 30.85 17.88
CA VAL A 436 -5.40 30.32 18.48
C VAL A 436 -6.47 31.41 18.57
N ARG A 437 -6.10 32.59 19.08
CA ARG A 437 -6.99 33.76 19.14
C ARG A 437 -7.45 34.20 17.75
N ARG A 438 -6.59 34.09 16.74
CA ARG A 438 -6.95 34.33 15.34
C ARG A 438 -7.99 33.32 14.84
N ALA A 439 -7.82 32.03 15.11
CA ALA A 439 -8.79 31.00 14.73
C ALA A 439 -10.16 31.23 15.40
N GLN A 440 -10.19 31.54 16.70
CA GLN A 440 -11.42 31.89 17.42
C GLN A 440 -12.10 33.14 16.83
N ALA A 441 -11.34 34.18 16.49
CA ALA A 441 -11.88 35.37 15.82
C ALA A 441 -12.48 35.04 14.45
N GLN A 442 -11.83 34.20 13.64
CA GLN A 442 -12.39 33.73 12.36
C GLN A 442 -13.69 32.96 12.53
N LEU A 443 -13.79 32.12 13.57
CA LEU A 443 -15.03 31.42 13.90
C LEU A 443 -16.11 32.41 14.31
N GLY A 444 -15.79 33.39 15.15
CA GLY A 444 -16.73 34.43 15.57
C GLY A 444 -17.28 35.26 14.41
N VAL A 445 -16.42 35.62 13.46
CA VAL A 445 -16.81 36.31 12.21
C VAL A 445 -17.72 35.43 11.36
N PHE A 446 -17.39 34.15 11.21
CA PHE A 446 -18.24 33.19 10.51
C PHE A 446 -19.62 33.04 11.17
N MET A 447 -19.67 32.82 12.49
CA MET A 447 -20.90 32.70 13.26
C MET A 447 -21.76 33.96 13.13
N LEU A 448 -21.14 35.14 13.18
CA LEU A 448 -21.85 36.40 12.99
C LEU A 448 -22.45 36.52 11.58
N SER A 449 -21.73 36.07 10.55
CA SER A 449 -22.25 36.03 9.17
C SER A 449 -23.42 35.05 8.98
N ARG A 450 -23.53 34.04 9.85
CA ARG A 450 -24.64 33.08 9.89
C ARG A 450 -25.79 33.50 10.81
N GLY A 451 -25.65 34.60 11.56
CA GLY A 451 -26.66 35.06 12.51
C GLY A 451 -26.65 34.33 13.87
N GLU A 452 -25.58 33.57 14.16
CA GLU A 452 -25.42 32.76 15.38
C GLU A 452 -24.99 33.62 16.60
N THR A 453 -25.83 34.58 16.98
CA THR A 453 -25.47 35.62 17.97
C THR A 453 -25.11 35.08 19.36
N ALA A 454 -25.70 33.95 19.76
CA ALA A 454 -25.40 33.32 21.05
C ALA A 454 -23.95 32.80 21.09
N HIS A 455 -23.54 32.05 20.06
CA HIS A 455 -22.17 31.55 19.92
C HIS A 455 -21.15 32.68 19.78
N VAL A 456 -21.49 33.74 19.03
CA VAL A 456 -20.66 34.95 18.93
C VAL A 456 -20.43 35.59 20.29
N ALA A 457 -21.48 35.74 21.11
CA ALA A 457 -21.36 36.33 22.44
C ALA A 457 -20.45 35.50 23.35
N THR A 458 -20.50 34.17 23.25
CA THR A 458 -19.60 33.26 23.99
C THR A 458 -18.14 33.48 23.60
N ILE A 459 -17.84 33.52 22.29
CA ILE A 459 -16.48 33.76 21.78
C ILE A 459 -16.00 35.16 22.20
N GLN A 460 -16.84 36.18 22.05
CA GLN A 460 -16.48 37.55 22.44
C GLN A 460 -16.18 37.65 23.92
N LYS A 461 -17.00 37.01 24.78
CA LYS A 461 -16.81 36.98 26.23
C LYS A 461 -15.46 36.37 26.61
N ASP A 462 -15.05 35.30 25.95
CA ASP A 462 -13.76 34.65 26.18
C ASP A 462 -12.58 35.57 25.83
N MET A 463 -12.72 36.38 24.76
CA MET A 463 -11.66 37.27 24.28
C MET A 463 -11.56 38.64 24.99
N ARG A 464 -12.50 39.01 25.87
CA ARG A 464 -12.53 40.34 26.52
C ARG A 464 -11.29 40.68 27.35
N GLY A 465 -10.58 39.68 27.85
CA GLY A 465 -9.39 39.86 28.69
C GLY A 465 -8.10 40.13 27.91
N GLU A 466 -8.14 40.09 26.57
CA GLU A 466 -6.97 40.26 25.71
C GLU A 466 -6.61 41.74 25.48
N SER A 467 -5.34 42.02 25.18
CA SER A 467 -4.90 43.40 24.93
C SER A 467 -5.47 43.95 23.62
N GLU A 468 -5.81 45.24 23.61
CA GLU A 468 -6.27 45.93 22.39
C GLU A 468 -5.25 45.84 21.25
N GLU A 469 -3.95 45.87 21.57
CA GLU A 469 -2.88 45.70 20.59
C GLU A 469 -2.89 44.32 19.91
N LEU A 470 -3.13 43.26 20.68
CA LEU A 470 -3.25 41.90 20.15
C LEU A 470 -4.47 41.79 19.24
N LEU A 471 -5.63 42.27 19.70
CA LEU A 471 -6.89 42.25 18.94
C LEU A 471 -6.78 43.05 17.63
N ALA A 472 -6.22 44.27 17.68
CA ALA A 472 -5.98 45.08 16.49
C ALA A 472 -4.95 44.43 15.54
N GLY A 473 -3.97 43.71 16.09
CA GLY A 473 -3.03 42.90 15.31
C GLY A 473 -3.72 41.79 14.53
N ILE A 474 -4.57 41.00 15.19
CA ILE A 474 -5.32 39.90 14.58
C ILE A 474 -6.31 40.42 13.54
N HIS A 475 -7.04 41.51 13.85
CA HIS A 475 -7.97 42.14 12.91
C HIS A 475 -7.25 42.53 11.60
N ARG A 476 -6.09 43.19 11.70
CA ARG A 476 -5.30 43.58 10.51
C ARG A 476 -4.82 42.38 9.71
N GLU A 477 -4.34 41.33 10.37
CA GLU A 477 -3.91 40.10 9.67
C GLU A 477 -5.06 39.48 8.87
N LEU A 478 -6.23 39.34 9.49
CA LEU A 478 -7.42 38.78 8.84
C LEU A 478 -7.97 39.66 7.72
N ALA A 479 -7.84 40.98 7.85
CA ALA A 479 -8.27 41.93 6.82
C ALA A 479 -7.33 41.97 5.60
N LEU A 480 -6.02 41.74 5.81
CA LEU A 480 -4.99 41.82 4.78
C LEU A 480 -4.78 40.51 4.01
N GLU A 481 -5.11 39.36 4.61
CA GLU A 481 -4.92 38.07 3.92
C GLU A 481 -5.96 37.88 2.81
N GLU A 482 -5.51 38.08 1.57
CA GLU A 482 -6.36 37.99 0.39
C GLU A 482 -6.39 36.62 -0.28
N ARG A 483 -5.41 35.75 0.03
CA ARG A 483 -5.26 34.48 -0.68
C ARG A 483 -5.89 33.34 0.09
N ASP A 484 -6.72 32.59 -0.62
CA ASP A 484 -7.29 31.34 -0.13
C ASP A 484 -6.24 30.23 -0.03
N GLN A 485 -5.14 30.30 -0.79
CA GLN A 485 -4.04 29.32 -0.79
C GLN A 485 -2.71 29.92 -0.32
N TYR A 486 -1.86 29.06 0.24
CA TYR A 486 -0.48 29.41 0.57
C TYR A 486 0.34 29.65 -0.71
N TRP A 487 1.44 30.41 -0.57
CA TRP A 487 2.43 30.60 -1.64
C TRP A 487 3.24 29.33 -1.94
N GLU A 488 3.32 28.44 -0.95
CA GLU A 488 3.99 27.15 -1.04
C GLU A 488 2.98 26.05 -1.35
N PHE A 489 3.42 24.97 -2.00
CA PHE A 489 2.60 23.78 -2.15
C PHE A 489 2.35 23.17 -0.77
N THR A 490 1.11 23.23 -0.31
CA THR A 490 0.67 22.64 0.94
C THR A 490 -0.40 21.59 0.67
N ASP A 491 -0.33 20.49 1.40
CA ASP A 491 -1.33 19.42 1.31
C ASP A 491 -2.68 19.86 1.92
N ARG A 492 -2.67 20.90 2.75
CA ARG A 492 -3.88 21.55 3.26
C ARG A 492 -4.31 22.69 2.35
N GLY A 493 -5.57 22.65 1.92
CA GLY A 493 -6.08 23.49 0.83
C GLY A 493 -6.21 24.97 1.14
N VAL A 494 -6.74 25.35 2.32
CA VAL A 494 -7.06 26.75 2.65
C VAL A 494 -6.07 27.34 3.65
N ASN A 495 -5.60 28.55 3.37
CA ASN A 495 -4.74 29.32 4.26
C ASN A 495 -5.46 29.61 5.59
N PHE A 496 -4.79 29.32 6.70
CA PHE A 496 -5.31 29.57 8.04
C PHE A 496 -5.66 31.03 8.33
N GLY A 497 -5.11 32.00 7.59
CA GLY A 497 -5.43 33.42 7.71
C GLY A 497 -6.62 33.89 6.86
N PHE A 498 -7.07 33.08 5.90
CA PHE A 498 -8.03 33.52 4.89
C PHE A 498 -9.46 33.63 5.41
N VAL A 499 -10.05 34.82 5.24
CA VAL A 499 -11.48 35.07 5.49
C VAL A 499 -12.18 35.30 4.15
N PRO A 500 -13.21 34.50 3.81
CA PRO A 500 -13.97 34.66 2.57
C PRO A 500 -14.55 36.07 2.41
N PRO A 501 -14.60 36.63 1.18
CA PRO A 501 -15.04 38.00 0.94
C PRO A 501 -16.40 38.34 1.57
N GLU A 502 -17.36 37.41 1.52
CA GLU A 502 -18.70 37.57 2.09
C GLU A 502 -18.71 37.69 3.62
N GLN A 503 -17.67 37.18 4.30
CA GLN A 503 -17.54 37.23 5.75
C GLN A 503 -16.78 38.48 6.23
N ARG A 504 -16.02 39.14 5.36
CA ARG A 504 -15.17 40.29 5.74
C ARG A 504 -15.94 41.47 6.31
N ALA A 505 -17.18 41.70 5.84
CA ALA A 505 -18.05 42.75 6.38
C ALA A 505 -18.36 42.56 7.88
N HIS A 506 -18.18 41.35 8.41
CA HIS A 506 -18.44 41.00 9.81
C HIS A 506 -17.19 41.12 10.71
N LEU A 507 -16.01 41.45 10.16
CA LEU A 507 -14.80 41.68 10.95
C LEU A 507 -14.97 42.86 11.92
N ASP A 508 -15.27 44.06 11.42
CA ASP A 508 -15.42 45.24 12.27
C ASP A 508 -16.52 45.10 13.34
N PRO A 509 -17.73 44.59 13.00
CA PRO A 509 -18.76 44.31 14.00
C PRO A 509 -18.32 43.32 15.08
N PHE A 510 -17.62 42.24 14.71
CA PHE A 510 -17.16 41.24 15.66
C PHE A 510 -16.17 41.83 16.67
N PHE A 511 -15.10 42.48 16.20
CA PHE A 511 -14.07 43.08 17.06
C PHE A 511 -14.60 44.26 17.88
N SER A 512 -15.51 45.06 17.31
CA SER A 512 -16.19 46.13 18.07
C SER A 512 -16.97 45.56 19.25
N GLY A 513 -17.59 44.39 19.10
CA GLY A 513 -18.31 43.73 20.18
C GLY A 513 -17.41 43.09 21.25
N VAL A 514 -16.12 42.84 20.96
CA VAL A 514 -15.14 42.42 21.98
C VAL A 514 -14.63 43.63 22.78
N ILE A 515 -14.37 44.75 22.10
CA ILE A 515 -13.73 45.95 22.69
C ILE A 515 -14.73 46.80 23.48
N ARG A 516 -16.00 46.88 23.06
CA ARG A 516 -17.03 47.76 23.66
C ARG A 516 -17.82 47.16 24.82
N SER A 517 -17.61 45.88 25.14
CA SER A 517 -18.39 45.11 26.13
C SER A 517 -17.57 44.78 27.37
#